data_AF-A0AAW9EF71-F1
#
_entry.id   AF-A0AAW9EF71-F1
#
_cell.length_a   1.000
_cell.length_b   1.000
_cell.length_c   1.000
_cell.angle_alpha   90.00
_cell.angle_beta   90.00
_cell.angle_gamma   90.00
#
_symmetry.space_group_name_H-M   'P 1'
#
loop_
_entity.id
_entity.type
_entity.pdbx_description
1 polymer ?
#
loop_
_entity_poly.entity_id
_entity_poly.type
_entity_poly.pdbx_seq_one_letter_code
_entity_poly.pdbx_strand_id
1 'polypeptide(L)'
;MKTNFNILGKDYFIENVKSIYDELSTIDFTKTVSEGAIRLDEDLFQLTQNNGVVIDIGWYPSLDEKGEFLIQVISNGDWDHPMIKTSSGWDKNELIENVNEVLGQLPFILKAE
;
A
#
# COMPACT_ATOMS: atom_id res chain seq x y z
N MET A 1 -17.70 4.33 11.02
CA MET A 1 -16.84 5.21 11.83
C MET A 1 -15.66 5.59 10.96
N LYS A 2 -15.33 6.89 10.87
CA LYS A 2 -14.11 7.36 10.21
C LYS A 2 -12.96 7.20 11.19
N THR A 3 -11.88 6.56 10.75
CA THR A 3 -10.65 6.41 11.54
C THR A 3 -9.51 7.09 10.78
N ASN A 4 -8.65 7.80 11.53
CA ASN A 4 -7.45 8.40 10.97
C ASN A 4 -6.35 7.34 10.90
N PHE A 5 -5.72 7.20 9.74
CA PHE A 5 -4.54 6.37 9.52
C PHE A 5 -3.42 7.21 8.94
N ASN A 6 -2.21 7.02 9.49
CA ASN A 6 -1.00 7.53 8.87
C ASN A 6 -0.43 6.43 7.98
N ILE A 7 -0.38 6.67 6.67
CA ILE A 7 0.19 5.73 5.70
C ILE A 7 1.34 6.47 5.00
N LEU A 8 2.56 5.94 5.12
CA LEU A 8 3.77 6.56 4.56
C LEU A 8 3.99 8.03 4.96
N GLY A 9 3.55 8.42 6.17
CA GLY A 9 3.69 9.80 6.66
C GLY A 9 2.60 10.77 6.17
N LYS A 10 1.52 10.27 5.54
CA LYS A 10 0.34 11.04 5.14
C LYS A 10 -0.89 10.57 5.91
N ASP A 11 -1.72 11.52 6.34
CA ASP A 11 -2.94 11.24 7.09
C ASP A 11 -4.14 11.02 6.16
N TYR A 12 -4.89 9.95 6.40
CA TYR A 12 -6.08 9.57 5.65
C TYR A 12 -7.24 9.30 6.60
N PHE A 13 -8.41 9.83 6.27
CA PHE A 13 -9.65 9.43 6.91
C PHE A 13 -10.30 8.32 6.10
N ILE A 14 -10.29 7.10 6.66
CA ILE A 14 -10.79 5.91 5.97
C ILE A 14 -12.01 5.39 6.73
N GLU A 15 -13.08 5.14 5.99
CA GLU A 15 -14.31 4.54 6.53
C GLU A 15 -14.29 3.01 6.43
N ASN A 16 -15.03 2.37 7.33
CA ASN A 16 -15.37 0.94 7.27
C ASN A 16 -14.14 0.00 7.22
N VAL A 17 -13.03 0.42 7.83
CA VAL A 17 -11.85 -0.43 8.00
C VAL A 17 -12.17 -1.60 8.91
N LYS A 18 -11.88 -2.80 8.42
CA LYS A 18 -11.98 -4.06 9.15
C LYS A 18 -10.66 -4.38 9.86
N SER A 19 -9.56 -4.22 9.16
CA SER A 19 -8.20 -4.46 9.67
C SER A 19 -7.18 -3.68 8.86
N ILE A 20 -6.04 -3.42 9.48
CA ILE A 20 -4.86 -2.85 8.83
C ILE A 20 -3.62 -3.62 9.29
N TYR A 21 -2.71 -3.83 8.36
CA TYR A 21 -1.35 -4.33 8.55
C TYR A 21 -0.41 -3.37 7.81
N ASP A 22 0.68 -2.96 8.45
CA ASP A 22 1.56 -1.89 7.94
C ASP A 22 3.00 -2.07 8.46
N GLU A 23 3.78 -2.91 7.78
CA GLU A 23 5.24 -2.94 7.91
C GLU A 23 5.90 -1.94 6.94
N LEU A 24 5.19 -1.53 5.88
CA LEU A 24 5.63 -0.56 4.89
C LEU A 24 6.09 0.76 5.53
N SER A 25 5.38 1.23 6.56
CA SER A 25 5.75 2.45 7.30
C SER A 25 7.06 2.31 8.10
N THR A 26 7.59 1.10 8.28
CA THR A 26 8.87 0.85 8.97
C THR A 26 10.09 0.91 8.05
N ILE A 27 9.88 0.98 6.73
CA ILE A 27 10.95 0.96 5.74
C ILE A 27 11.77 2.25 5.79
N ASP A 28 13.10 2.08 5.84
CA ASP A 28 14.07 3.17 5.79
C ASP A 28 14.49 3.46 4.35
N PHE A 29 13.76 4.36 3.70
CA PHE A 29 14.04 4.83 2.33
C PHE A 29 15.32 5.67 2.20
N THR A 30 16.06 5.93 3.29
CA THR A 30 17.40 6.54 3.19
C THR A 30 18.47 5.55 2.77
N LYS A 31 18.17 4.25 2.84
CA LYS A 31 19.02 3.15 2.39
C LYS A 31 18.79 2.82 0.92
N THR A 32 19.75 2.13 0.34
CA THR A 32 19.58 1.50 -0.98
C THR A 32 18.64 0.30 -0.88
N VAL A 33 18.02 -0.08 -2.02
CA VAL A 33 17.20 -1.31 -2.08
C VAL A 33 17.99 -2.52 -1.60
N SER A 34 19.24 -2.67 -2.05
CA SER A 34 20.10 -3.83 -1.72
C SER A 34 20.30 -3.99 -0.20
N GLU A 35 20.40 -2.89 0.54
CA GLU A 35 20.50 -2.91 2.01
C GLU A 35 19.20 -3.28 2.72
N GLY A 36 18.05 -3.03 2.08
CA GLY A 36 16.71 -3.27 2.62
C GLY A 36 16.04 -4.55 2.12
N ALA A 37 16.46 -5.08 0.97
CA ALA A 37 15.75 -6.11 0.20
C ALA A 37 15.41 -7.35 1.02
N ILE A 38 16.24 -7.74 1.99
CA ILE A 38 16.02 -8.92 2.84
C ILE A 38 14.73 -8.83 3.69
N ARG A 39 14.12 -7.65 3.77
CA ARG A 39 12.88 -7.37 4.51
C ARG A 39 11.73 -6.98 3.60
N LEU A 40 11.93 -6.97 2.29
CA LEU A 40 10.93 -6.59 1.30
C LEU A 40 10.30 -7.85 0.73
N ASP A 41 9.22 -8.31 1.34
CA ASP A 41 8.45 -9.44 0.83
C ASP A 41 7.11 -8.99 0.24
N GLU A 42 6.25 -9.96 -0.05
CA GLU A 42 4.96 -9.75 -0.73
C GLU A 42 3.92 -9.09 0.19
N ASP A 43 4.15 -9.08 1.51
CA ASP A 43 3.19 -8.65 2.53
C ASP A 43 3.76 -7.44 3.29
N LEU A 44 3.74 -6.25 2.69
CA LEU A 44 4.25 -5.03 3.37
C LEU A 44 3.13 -4.17 3.96
N PHE A 45 1.98 -4.13 3.30
CA PHE A 45 0.82 -3.37 3.76
C PHE A 45 -0.47 -4.01 3.28
N GLN A 46 -1.46 -4.10 4.15
CA GLN A 46 -2.80 -4.52 3.78
C GLN A 46 -3.86 -3.76 4.58
N LEU A 47 -4.74 -3.04 3.88
CA LEU A 47 -5.95 -2.44 4.45
C LEU A 47 -7.17 -3.19 3.95
N THR A 48 -7.91 -3.81 4.86
CA THR A 48 -9.15 -4.52 4.53
C THR A 48 -10.35 -3.73 5.00
N GLN A 49 -11.37 -3.66 4.15
CA GLN A 49 -12.66 -3.06 4.48
C GLN A 49 -13.74 -4.10 4.78
N ASN A 50 -14.79 -3.67 5.48
CA ASN A 50 -15.95 -4.51 5.81
C ASN A 50 -16.74 -4.99 4.58
N ASN A 51 -16.65 -4.29 3.46
CA ASN A 51 -17.32 -4.64 2.19
C ASN A 51 -16.51 -5.61 1.32
N GLY A 52 -15.34 -6.09 1.79
CA GLY A 52 -14.49 -7.03 1.05
C GLY A 52 -13.52 -6.38 0.06
N VAL A 53 -13.39 -5.05 0.05
CA VAL A 53 -12.30 -4.35 -0.65
C VAL A 53 -11.02 -4.44 0.18
N VAL A 54 -9.90 -4.74 -0.49
CA VAL A 54 -8.57 -4.80 0.09
C VAL A 54 -7.64 -3.90 -0.72
N ILE A 55 -6.88 -3.05 -0.05
CA ILE A 55 -5.69 -2.41 -0.63
C ILE A 55 -4.49 -3.20 -0.13
N ASP A 56 -3.68 -3.67 -1.05
CA ASP A 56 -2.50 -4.51 -0.80
C ASP A 56 -1.27 -3.86 -1.43
N ILE A 57 -0.15 -3.85 -0.69
CA ILE A 57 1.14 -3.39 -1.19
C ILE A 57 2.21 -4.38 -0.75
N GLY A 58 2.95 -4.90 -1.71
CA GLY A 58 4.07 -5.81 -1.51
C GLY A 58 5.22 -5.51 -2.45
N TRP A 59 6.35 -6.16 -2.25
CA TRP A 59 7.54 -6.04 -3.08
C TRP A 59 7.74 -7.28 -3.95
N TYR A 60 7.88 -7.06 -5.27
CA TYR A 60 7.93 -8.14 -6.25
C TYR A 60 9.06 -7.95 -7.27
N PRO A 61 9.92 -8.97 -7.51
CA PRO A 61 9.98 -10.24 -6.79
C PRO A 61 10.40 -10.06 -5.33
N SER A 62 9.82 -10.88 -4.45
CA SER A 62 10.13 -10.89 -3.02
C SER A 62 11.64 -11.05 -2.78
N LEU A 63 12.18 -10.23 -1.88
CA LEU A 63 13.57 -10.20 -1.45
C LEU A 63 14.60 -9.90 -2.58
N ASP A 64 14.15 -9.40 -3.73
CA ASP A 64 15.01 -9.07 -4.87
C ASP A 64 15.31 -7.56 -4.93
N GLU A 65 16.59 -7.19 -5.05
CA GLU A 65 17.01 -5.78 -5.16
C GLU A 65 16.51 -5.07 -6.44
N LYS A 66 16.01 -5.85 -7.41
CA LYS A 66 15.42 -5.36 -8.66
C LYS A 66 13.90 -5.39 -8.66
N GLY A 67 13.29 -5.68 -7.51
CA GLY A 67 11.84 -5.64 -7.39
C GLY A 67 11.27 -4.23 -7.45
N GLU A 68 9.96 -4.18 -7.33
CA GLU A 68 9.17 -2.96 -7.27
C GLU A 68 8.01 -3.15 -6.28
N PHE A 69 7.50 -2.04 -5.73
CA PHE A 69 6.27 -2.09 -4.97
C PHE A 69 5.11 -2.33 -5.92
N LEU A 70 4.38 -3.42 -5.73
CA LEU A 70 3.13 -3.68 -6.41
C LEU A 70 1.98 -3.21 -5.53
N ILE A 71 1.16 -2.29 -6.05
CA ILE A 71 0.00 -1.70 -5.35
C ILE A 71 -1.26 -2.23 -6.01
N GLN A 72 -2.11 -2.91 -5.24
CA GLN A 72 -3.29 -3.59 -5.74
C GLN A 72 -4.54 -3.19 -4.95
N VAL A 73 -5.67 -3.06 -5.66
CA VAL A 73 -6.99 -3.01 -5.04
C VAL A 73 -7.75 -4.27 -5.45
N ILE A 74 -7.99 -5.14 -4.48
CA ILE A 74 -8.72 -6.40 -4.65
C ILE A 74 -10.15 -6.21 -4.16
N SER A 75 -11.09 -6.82 -4.86
CA SER A 75 -12.50 -6.85 -4.45
C SER A 75 -12.99 -8.28 -4.42
N ASN A 76 -13.73 -8.61 -3.36
CA ASN A 76 -14.32 -9.95 -3.17
C ASN A 76 -13.29 -11.11 -3.23
N GLY A 77 -12.01 -10.83 -2.96
CA GLY A 77 -10.95 -11.82 -2.98
C GLY A 77 -10.49 -12.27 -4.37
N ASP A 78 -10.82 -11.53 -5.44
CA ASP A 78 -10.31 -11.82 -6.80
C ASP A 78 -8.90 -11.23 -6.99
N TRP A 79 -7.90 -11.98 -6.51
CA TRP A 79 -6.48 -11.59 -6.62
C TRP A 79 -5.94 -11.71 -8.05
N ASP A 80 -6.57 -12.53 -8.89
CA ASP A 80 -6.18 -12.71 -10.29
C ASP A 80 -6.59 -11.51 -11.15
N HIS A 81 -7.67 -10.81 -10.77
CA HIS A 81 -8.21 -9.64 -11.47
C HIS A 81 -8.41 -8.45 -10.52
N PRO A 82 -7.32 -7.83 -10.04
CA PRO A 82 -7.44 -6.65 -9.19
C PRO A 82 -8.13 -5.52 -9.94
N MET A 83 -8.97 -4.77 -9.22
CA MET A 83 -9.66 -3.60 -9.77
C MET A 83 -8.67 -2.52 -10.22
N ILE A 84 -7.59 -2.37 -9.47
CA ILE A 84 -6.49 -1.44 -9.74
C ILE A 84 -5.20 -2.20 -9.49
N LYS A 85 -4.25 -2.10 -10.43
CA LYS A 85 -2.90 -2.62 -10.30
C LYS A 85 -1.93 -1.61 -10.88
N THR A 86 -1.02 -1.12 -10.05
CA THR A 86 0.07 -0.23 -10.46
C THR A 86 1.34 -0.62 -9.71
N SER A 87 2.49 -0.13 -10.16
CA SER A 87 3.75 -0.35 -9.47
C SER A 87 4.49 0.96 -9.20
N SER A 88 5.43 0.91 -8.27
CA SER A 88 6.33 2.02 -7.93
C SER A 88 7.73 1.48 -7.73
N GLY A 89 8.73 2.22 -8.20
CA GLY A 89 10.12 1.97 -7.83
C GLY A 89 10.40 2.27 -6.35
N TRP A 90 11.68 2.21 -5.97
CA TRP A 90 12.14 2.47 -4.60
C TRP A 90 11.99 3.91 -4.11
N ASP A 91 11.70 4.88 -5.00
CA ASP A 91 11.57 6.26 -4.59
C ASP A 91 10.35 6.45 -3.68
N LYS A 92 10.58 6.96 -2.46
CA LYS A 92 9.52 7.14 -1.47
C LYS A 92 8.44 8.11 -1.94
N ASN A 93 8.81 9.16 -2.67
CA ASN A 93 7.84 10.16 -3.12
C ASN A 93 6.98 9.60 -4.25
N GLU A 94 7.58 8.87 -5.19
CA GLU A 94 6.87 8.13 -6.23
C GLU A 94 5.87 7.15 -5.60
N LEU A 95 6.30 6.37 -4.61
CA LEU A 95 5.42 5.44 -3.89
C LEU A 95 4.26 6.17 -3.21
N ILE A 96 4.54 7.28 -2.52
CA ILE A 96 3.50 8.11 -1.89
C ILE A 96 2.53 8.66 -2.93
N GLU A 97 3.00 9.11 -4.09
CA GLU A 97 2.16 9.62 -5.18
C GLU A 97 1.25 8.53 -5.73
N ASN A 98 1.79 7.34 -6.02
CA ASN A 98 1.03 6.21 -6.55
C ASN A 98 -0.01 5.71 -5.53
N VAL A 99 0.36 5.57 -4.26
CA VAL A 99 -0.59 5.23 -3.19
C VAL A 99 -1.66 6.30 -3.06
N ASN A 100 -1.30 7.59 -3.11
CA ASN A 100 -2.28 8.68 -3.07
C ASN A 100 -3.27 8.67 -4.23
N GLU A 101 -2.81 8.32 -5.43
CA GLU A 101 -3.65 8.21 -6.61
C GLU A 101 -4.63 7.04 -6.46
N VAL A 102 -4.15 5.86 -6.07
CA VAL A 102 -4.98 4.68 -5.84
C VAL A 102 -6.02 4.95 -4.75
N LEU A 103 -5.61 5.47 -3.59
CA LEU A 103 -6.52 5.77 -2.50
C LEU A 103 -7.53 6.87 -2.88
N GLY A 104 -7.13 7.85 -3.70
CA GLY A 104 -8.01 8.91 -4.19
C GLY A 104 -9.11 8.45 -5.15
N GLN A 105 -8.96 7.28 -5.78
CA GLN A 105 -9.98 6.67 -6.64
C GLN A 105 -11.08 5.96 -5.84
N LEU A 106 -10.87 5.78 -4.53
CA LEU A 106 -11.75 5.00 -3.67
C LEU A 106 -12.75 5.90 -2.94
N PRO A 107 -14.07 5.66 -3.10
CA PRO A 107 -15.12 6.60 -2.63
C PRO A 107 -15.23 6.69 -1.09
N PHE A 108 -14.48 5.87 -0.36
CA PHE A 108 -14.50 5.74 1.09
C PHE A 108 -13.24 6.32 1.76
N ILE A 109 -12.36 6.95 0.98
CA ILE A 109 -11.15 7.60 1.47
C ILE A 109 -11.28 9.11 1.27
N LEU A 110 -11.14 9.85 2.36
CA LEU A 110 -11.06 11.30 2.34
C LEU A 110 -9.64 11.69 2.76
N LYS A 111 -8.97 12.48 1.93
CA LYS A 111 -7.68 13.09 2.31
C LYS A 111 -7.90 14.02 3.51
N ALA A 112 -7.05 13.92 4.52
CA ALA A 112 -6.96 14.98 5.52
C ALA A 112 -6.34 16.21 4.83
N GLU A 113 -6.98 17.37 4.97
CA GLU A 113 -6.42 18.66 4.51
C GLU A 113 -5.16 19.06 5.29
#